data_AF-A0A2V2FR71-F1
#
_entry.id   AF-A0A2V2FR71-F1
#
_cell.length_a   1.000
_cell.length_b   1.000
_cell.length_c   1.000
_cell.angle_alpha   90.00
_cell.angle_beta   90.00
_cell.angle_gamma   90.00
#
_symmetry.space_group_name_H-M   'P 1'
#
loop_
_entity.id
_entity.type
_entity.pdbx_description
1 polymer ?
#
loop_
_entity_poly.entity_id
_entity_poly.type
_entity_poly.pdbx_seq_one_letter_code
_entity_poly.pdbx_strand_id
1 'polypeptide(L)'
;MANKQFMTVDGIPVEINGEKNLLELIRKVGVKMPTFCYHSELSIYGACRMCMVENQWGGLEAACSTPPKAGMEIRTNTERLRKYRKMILELLLANHCRDCTTCDNNGTCKLQDLAMRFDINDVRFPNTAEKPKIEDSSVSIVRDAHKCILCGDCVRMCNEVQNVGAIDFAHRGSKMTISTAFDIPLAESPCVGCGQCAQACPTGAIVVKNDIAKVWKALDDRGTKVTVQIAPAVRVALGRELGIAPGENAMGRIVAALRRMGFDEIYDTSTSADLTVLEESNELAKRLGEGKAELPLFSSCCPAWVRYCETRYPELMEHVSTCKSPMQMFAAVIRENNRTSSRKCVHVAVMPCTAKKFEAVRDEFKVEGKQDVDYVLTTQELVRMIKESGIMFRDIEPEAVDMPFGTMTGAGVIFGVTGGVTEAVLRRLASDKSNTALMSIAYTGVRGMEGVKEARVMVGEKEVRIGVVSGLKNASDLIERIKAGEHFDFVEVMACPGGCVSGGGQPFASNMEREKRGAGLYSADKLCSIKRSEENPLMMSLYNGILKGRVHELLHVHYHGAKQEDN
;
A
#
# COMPACT_ATOMS: atom_id res chain seq x y z
N MET A 1 36.37 -24.96 9.16
CA MET A 1 35.28 -24.53 10.06
C MET A 1 35.41 -23.02 10.21
N ALA A 2 34.40 -22.23 9.84
CA ALA A 2 34.44 -20.79 10.08
C ALA A 2 34.46 -20.55 11.60
N ASN A 3 35.41 -19.75 12.09
CA ASN A 3 35.48 -19.39 13.51
C ASN A 3 34.22 -18.62 13.88
N LYS A 4 33.33 -19.23 14.67
CA LYS A 4 32.11 -18.60 15.16
C LYS A 4 32.49 -17.41 16.04
N GLN A 5 32.01 -16.22 15.71
CA GLN A 5 32.27 -15.00 16.45
C GLN A 5 31.09 -14.72 17.39
N PHE A 6 31.38 -14.34 18.63
CA PHE A 6 30.36 -14.09 19.65
C PHE A 6 30.53 -12.70 20.28
N MET A 7 29.41 -12.13 20.71
CA MET A 7 29.37 -10.96 21.59
C MET A 7 28.41 -11.22 22.76
N THR A 8 28.52 -10.45 23.84
CA THR A 8 27.68 -10.59 25.03
C THR A 8 26.65 -9.46 25.10
N VAL A 9 25.38 -9.82 25.22
CA VAL A 9 24.26 -8.87 25.43
C VAL A 9 23.59 -9.21 26.75
N ASP A 10 23.63 -8.29 27.71
CA ASP A 10 23.05 -8.48 29.05
C ASP A 10 23.51 -9.79 29.73
N GLY A 11 24.78 -10.17 29.55
CA GLY A 11 25.37 -11.41 30.07
C GLY A 11 25.11 -12.66 29.24
N ILE A 12 24.33 -12.57 28.15
CA ILE A 12 24.02 -13.69 27.25
C ILE A 12 24.97 -13.66 26.05
N PRO A 13 25.73 -14.74 25.78
CA PRO A 13 26.54 -14.84 24.57
C PRO A 13 25.65 -15.05 23.34
N VAL A 14 25.85 -14.22 22.31
CA VAL A 14 25.09 -14.22 21.06
C VAL A 14 26.04 -14.39 19.89
N GLU A 15 25.73 -15.34 19.02
CA GLU A 15 26.49 -15.58 17.80
C GLU A 15 26.23 -14.46 16.77
N ILE A 16 27.32 -13.94 16.21
CA ILE A 16 27.32 -12.96 15.11
C ILE A 16 27.25 -13.72 13.79
N ASN A 17 26.11 -13.64 13.12
CA ASN A 17 25.80 -14.33 11.86
C ASN A 17 25.46 -13.31 10.76
N GLY A 18 26.29 -12.27 10.61
CA GLY A 18 26.16 -11.28 9.53
C GLY A 18 25.11 -10.19 9.78
N GLU A 19 24.70 -9.98 11.03
CA GLU A 19 23.75 -8.92 11.38
C GLU A 19 24.31 -7.54 11.07
N LYS A 20 23.44 -6.64 10.63
CA LYS A 20 23.83 -5.30 10.19
C LYS A 20 24.31 -4.41 11.33
N ASN A 21 23.71 -4.57 12.51
CA ASN A 21 23.95 -3.72 13.67
C ASN A 21 23.60 -4.43 14.99
N LEU A 22 23.96 -3.81 16.12
CA LEU A 22 23.65 -4.35 17.44
C LEU A 22 22.15 -4.55 17.69
N LEU A 23 21.27 -3.74 17.08
CA LEU A 23 19.82 -3.84 17.28
C LEU A 23 19.26 -5.21 16.86
N GLU A 24 19.77 -5.79 15.77
CA GLU A 24 19.35 -7.10 15.28
C GLU A 24 19.78 -8.22 16.24
N LEU A 25 20.98 -8.15 16.81
CA LEU A 25 21.45 -9.11 17.81
C LEU A 25 20.70 -8.99 19.15
N ILE A 26 20.41 -7.77 19.59
CA ILE A 26 19.65 -7.54 20.83
C ILE A 26 18.25 -8.17 20.73
N ARG A 27 17.64 -8.22 19.55
CA ARG A 27 16.36 -8.91 19.35
C ARG A 27 16.46 -10.42 19.55
N LYS A 28 17.60 -11.04 19.25
CA LYS A 28 17.80 -12.50 19.44
C LYS A 28 17.76 -12.92 20.90
N VAL A 29 18.14 -12.04 21.82
CA VAL A 29 18.04 -12.29 23.27
C VAL A 29 16.67 -11.92 23.85
N GLY A 30 15.67 -11.69 23.00
CA GLY A 30 14.30 -11.38 23.42
C GLY A 30 14.09 -9.93 23.87
N VAL A 31 15.05 -9.03 23.63
CA VAL A 31 14.95 -7.63 24.07
C VAL A 31 14.41 -6.76 22.94
N LYS A 32 13.22 -6.18 23.16
CA LYS A 32 12.64 -5.16 22.27
C LYS A 32 13.17 -3.77 22.63
N MET A 33 14.20 -3.33 21.92
CA MET A 33 14.76 -1.99 22.07
C MET A 33 13.81 -0.89 21.61
N PRO A 34 13.68 0.22 22.35
CA PRO A 34 12.89 1.37 21.91
C PRO A 34 13.61 2.09 20.76
N THR A 35 12.89 2.34 19.68
CA THR A 35 13.38 3.07 18.50
C THR A 35 12.29 3.99 17.98
N PHE A 36 12.65 5.12 17.37
CA PHE A 36 11.74 5.87 16.50
C PHE A 36 12.26 5.79 15.07
N CYS A 37 13.40 6.44 14.81
CA CYS A 37 13.98 6.62 13.48
C CYS A 37 14.71 5.40 12.86
N TYR A 38 14.43 4.19 13.36
CA TYR A 38 14.99 2.98 12.79
C TYR A 38 13.88 2.17 12.14
N HIS A 39 14.02 2.01 10.83
CA HIS A 39 13.15 1.23 9.97
C HIS A 39 14.03 0.28 9.16
N SER A 40 13.69 -1.01 9.11
CA SER A 40 14.56 -2.05 8.51
C SER A 40 14.78 -1.90 7.00
N GLU A 41 13.86 -1.20 6.33
CA GLU A 41 13.91 -0.95 4.88
C GLU A 41 14.61 0.37 4.51
N LEU A 42 15.04 1.18 5.48
CA LEU A 42 15.63 2.50 5.24
C LEU A 42 17.10 2.55 5.66
N SER A 43 17.82 3.55 5.15
CA SER A 43 19.16 3.88 5.61
C SER A 43 19.20 4.18 7.13
N ILE A 44 20.36 3.98 7.76
CA ILE A 44 20.53 4.23 9.19
C ILE A 44 20.61 5.74 9.44
N TYR A 45 19.67 6.29 10.22
CA TYR A 45 19.68 7.70 10.60
C TYR A 45 20.28 7.96 12.00
N GLY A 46 19.90 7.17 13.00
CA GLY A 46 20.49 7.23 14.34
C GLY A 46 20.20 8.49 15.17
N ALA A 47 19.29 9.38 14.73
CA ALA A 47 19.04 10.66 15.39
C ALA A 47 18.26 10.58 16.70
N CYS A 48 17.30 9.64 16.83
CA CYS A 48 16.39 9.63 17.99
C CYS A 48 17.03 9.22 19.33
N ARG A 49 18.19 8.56 19.29
CA ARG A 49 18.94 8.04 20.46
C ARG A 49 18.14 7.21 21.47
N MET A 50 16.96 6.69 21.13
CA MET A 50 16.25 5.76 22.02
C MET A 50 16.95 4.40 22.15
N CYS A 51 17.70 4.00 21.11
CA CYS A 51 18.38 2.71 21.04
C CYS A 51 19.77 2.66 21.69
N MET A 52 20.12 3.62 22.56
CA MET A 52 21.43 3.62 23.20
C MET A 52 21.63 2.38 24.08
N VAL A 53 22.83 1.82 24.04
CA VAL A 53 23.32 0.73 24.90
C VAL A 53 24.60 1.17 25.60
N GLU A 54 24.93 0.53 26.71
CA GLU A 54 26.13 0.83 27.49
C GLU A 54 27.14 -0.29 27.30
N ASN A 55 28.36 0.04 26.88
CA ASN A 55 29.44 -0.94 26.75
C ASN A 55 30.10 -1.23 28.10
N GLN A 56 30.95 -2.27 28.16
CA GLN A 56 31.66 -2.67 29.37
C GLN A 56 32.53 -1.59 30.04
N TRP A 57 32.91 -0.53 29.30
CA TRP A 57 33.69 0.60 29.81
C TRP A 57 32.83 1.79 30.24
N GLY A 58 31.50 1.66 30.24
CA GLY A 58 30.57 2.74 30.57
C GLY A 58 30.33 3.76 29.45
N GLY A 59 30.80 3.48 28.24
CA GLY A 59 30.52 4.25 27.03
C GLY A 59 29.10 3.99 26.51
N LEU A 60 28.45 5.02 25.95
CA LEU A 60 27.13 4.90 25.34
C LEU A 60 27.23 4.83 23.82
N GLU A 61 26.64 3.79 23.23
CA GLU A 61 26.66 3.56 21.78
C GLU A 61 25.25 3.39 21.23
N ALA A 62 25.00 3.86 20.00
CA ALA A 62 23.69 3.73 19.37
C ALA A 62 23.57 2.37 18.67
N ALA A 63 22.74 1.48 19.22
CA ALA A 63 22.63 0.11 18.72
C ALA A 63 22.20 0.00 17.25
N CYS A 64 21.48 0.99 16.71
CA CYS A 64 21.04 0.97 15.32
C CYS A 64 22.15 1.24 14.30
N SER A 65 23.25 1.89 14.71
CA SER A 65 24.34 2.30 13.82
C SER A 65 25.67 1.64 14.13
N THR A 66 25.81 0.99 15.29
CA THR A 66 27.03 0.28 15.67
C THR A 66 27.03 -1.14 15.08
N PRO A 67 28.03 -1.52 14.27
CA PRO A 67 28.21 -2.90 13.83
C PRO A 67 28.66 -3.81 14.98
N PRO A 68 28.19 -5.06 15.04
CA PRO A 68 28.66 -6.00 16.05
C PRO A 68 30.12 -6.40 15.85
N LYS A 69 30.84 -6.59 16.95
CA LYS A 69 32.23 -7.06 16.96
C LYS A 69 32.41 -8.20 17.95
N ALA A 70 33.24 -9.16 17.57
CA ALA A 70 33.60 -10.27 18.45
C ALA A 70 34.18 -9.74 19.78
N GLY A 71 33.73 -10.31 20.90
CA GLY A 71 34.16 -9.91 22.25
C GLY A 71 33.55 -8.61 22.78
N MET A 72 32.66 -7.94 22.04
CA MET A 72 31.89 -6.82 22.61
C MET A 72 30.98 -7.32 23.73
N GLU A 73 30.88 -6.53 24.80
CA GLU A 73 29.86 -6.70 25.83
C GLU A 73 29.05 -5.41 25.97
N ILE A 74 27.72 -5.55 25.90
CA ILE A 74 26.78 -4.44 26.03
C ILE A 74 25.69 -4.74 27.06
N ARG A 75 25.19 -3.68 27.67
CA ARG A 75 24.05 -3.66 28.59
C ARG A 75 22.95 -2.79 28.02
N THR A 76 21.72 -3.29 28.02
CA THR A 76 20.59 -2.62 27.34
C THR A 76 19.67 -1.85 28.29
N ASN A 77 19.79 -2.08 29.61
CA ASN A 77 18.85 -1.56 30.61
C ASN A 77 19.51 -1.13 31.93
N THR A 78 20.57 -0.31 31.87
CA THR A 78 21.17 0.30 33.08
C THR A 78 20.34 1.49 33.59
N GLU A 79 20.55 1.91 34.84
CA GLU A 79 19.85 3.09 35.40
C GLU A 79 20.08 4.34 34.55
N ARG A 80 21.32 4.54 34.09
CA ARG A 80 21.71 5.64 33.22
C ARG A 80 20.89 5.63 31.92
N LEU A 81 20.77 4.47 31.27
CA LEU A 81 19.97 4.31 30.05
C LEU A 81 18.47 4.59 30.30
N ARG A 82 17.92 4.16 31.44
CA ARG A 82 16.52 4.45 31.79
C ARG A 82 16.27 5.95 31.94
N LYS A 83 17.11 6.65 32.71
CA LYS A 83 17.01 8.12 32.87
C LYS A 83 17.19 8.86 31.54
N TYR A 84 18.15 8.42 30.72
CA TYR A 84 18.42 8.99 29.41
C TYR A 84 17.22 8.89 28.46
N ARG A 85 16.62 7.70 28.35
CA ARG A 85 15.44 7.48 27.50
C ARG A 85 14.21 8.25 27.99
N LYS A 86 13.99 8.31 29.32
CA LYS A 86 12.89 9.09 29.91
C LYS A 86 13.01 10.58 29.55
N MET A 87 14.22 11.14 29.68
CA MET A 87 14.51 12.54 29.30
C MET A 87 14.21 12.81 27.82
N ILE A 88 14.64 11.92 26.90
CA ILE A 88 14.36 12.08 25.47
C ILE A 88 12.85 12.11 25.21
N LEU A 89 12.09 11.19 25.80
CA LEU A 89 10.65 11.13 25.63
C LEU A 89 9.96 12.38 26.17
N GLU A 90 10.37 12.89 27.34
CA GLU A 90 9.84 14.15 27.88
C GLU A 90 10.11 15.33 26.94
N LEU A 91 11.31 15.43 26.37
CA LEU A 91 11.64 16.48 25.39
C LEU A 91 10.83 16.36 24.10
N LEU A 92 10.61 15.14 23.61
CA LEU A 92 9.75 14.90 22.45
C LEU A 92 8.31 15.33 22.76
N LEU A 93 7.78 14.96 23.93
CA LEU A 93 6.43 15.30 24.37
C LEU A 93 6.24 16.80 24.65
N ALA A 94 7.32 17.50 25.02
CA ALA A 94 7.32 18.95 25.20
C ALA A 94 7.11 19.72 23.89
N ASN A 95 7.44 19.13 22.74
CA ASN A 95 7.20 19.71 21.42
C ASN A 95 6.19 18.88 20.61
N HIS A 96 5.21 18.28 21.30
CA HIS A 96 4.19 17.44 20.69
C HIS A 96 2.79 17.79 21.21
N CYS A 97 1.81 17.82 20.31
CA CYS A 97 0.41 17.94 20.68
C CYS A 97 -0.04 16.64 21.39
N ARG A 98 -0.34 16.76 22.70
CA ARG A 98 -0.63 15.62 23.60
C ARG A 98 -2.11 15.22 23.65
N ASP A 99 -2.94 15.77 22.76
CA ASP A 99 -4.35 15.39 22.63
C ASP A 99 -4.50 14.03 21.92
N CYS A 100 -4.23 12.96 22.67
CA CYS A 100 -4.24 11.60 22.14
C CYS A 100 -5.66 11.10 21.84
N THR A 101 -6.67 11.52 22.59
CA THR A 101 -8.04 10.99 22.47
C THR A 101 -8.74 11.39 21.17
N THR A 102 -8.35 12.52 20.58
CA THR A 102 -8.84 13.01 19.29
C THR A 102 -7.88 12.72 18.14
N CYS A 103 -6.77 12.02 18.41
CA CYS A 103 -5.77 11.69 17.41
C CYS A 103 -6.15 10.45 16.60
N ASP A 104 -6.02 10.52 15.28
CA ASP A 104 -6.24 9.38 14.39
C ASP A 104 -5.31 8.18 14.64
N ASN A 105 -4.14 8.39 15.26
CA ASN A 105 -3.20 7.32 15.60
C ASN A 105 -3.31 6.87 17.08
N ASN A 106 -4.42 7.18 17.76
CA ASN A 106 -4.66 6.76 19.14
C ASN A 106 -4.67 5.23 19.28
N GLY A 107 -4.00 4.72 20.32
CA GLY A 107 -3.92 3.27 20.59
C GLY A 107 -2.86 2.53 19.76
N THR A 108 -2.38 3.12 18.66
CA THR A 108 -1.33 2.55 17.79
C THR A 108 -0.08 3.43 17.71
N CYS A 109 -0.08 4.61 18.34
CA CYS A 109 1.04 5.54 18.37
C CYS A 109 2.24 4.99 19.16
N LYS A 110 3.41 4.94 18.53
CA LYS A 110 4.64 4.43 19.16
C LYS A 110 5.17 5.39 20.24
N LEU A 111 4.95 6.69 20.09
CA LEU A 111 5.32 7.67 21.12
C LEU A 111 4.47 7.47 22.38
N GLN A 112 3.17 7.21 22.20
CA GLN A 112 2.25 6.88 23.29
C GLN A 112 2.67 5.57 23.99
N ASP A 113 2.93 4.50 23.23
CA ASP A 113 3.42 3.21 23.75
C ASP A 113 4.70 3.37 24.58
N LEU A 114 5.68 4.10 24.06
CA LEU A 114 6.94 4.32 24.76
C LEU A 114 6.79 5.26 25.96
N ALA A 115 5.94 6.29 25.91
CA ALA A 115 5.66 7.12 27.08
C ALA A 115 5.05 6.30 28.23
N MET A 116 4.10 5.41 27.94
CA MET A 116 3.53 4.48 28.92
C MET A 116 4.59 3.50 29.44
N ARG A 117 5.40 2.90 28.55
CA ARG A 117 6.46 1.96 28.93
C ARG A 117 7.49 2.56 29.91
N PHE A 118 7.74 3.86 29.83
CA PHE A 118 8.71 4.57 30.68
C PHE A 118 8.05 5.35 31.84
N ASP A 119 6.75 5.14 32.08
CA ASP A 119 5.98 5.74 33.17
C ASP A 119 6.12 7.27 33.20
N ILE A 120 5.80 7.90 32.07
CA ILE A 120 5.77 9.36 31.93
C ILE A 120 4.34 9.84 32.16
N ASN A 121 4.11 10.33 33.38
CA ASN A 121 2.82 10.87 33.80
C ASN A 121 2.78 12.40 33.79
N ASP A 122 3.95 13.04 33.75
CA ASP A 122 4.11 14.49 33.68
C ASP A 122 5.36 14.83 32.84
N VAL A 123 5.34 16.00 32.21
CA VAL A 123 6.44 16.52 31.38
C VAL A 123 6.92 17.81 31.99
N ARG A 124 8.17 17.79 32.50
CA ARG A 124 8.77 18.91 33.25
C ARG A 124 9.05 20.16 32.41
N PHE A 125 8.90 20.07 31.08
CA PHE A 125 9.20 21.14 30.13
C PHE A 125 7.90 21.79 29.62
N PRO A 126 7.91 23.11 29.35
CA PRO A 126 6.76 23.78 28.73
C PRO A 126 6.40 23.15 27.37
N ASN A 127 5.11 23.10 27.07
CA ASN A 127 4.64 22.59 25.79
C ASN A 127 4.72 23.66 24.71
N THR A 128 5.53 23.44 23.67
CA THR A 128 5.68 24.37 22.54
C THR A 128 4.75 24.06 21.37
N ALA A 129 3.98 22.97 21.45
CA ALA A 129 3.10 22.48 20.39
C ALA A 129 1.72 22.07 20.95
N GLU A 130 1.10 22.93 21.75
CA GLU A 130 -0.13 22.61 22.48
C GLU A 130 -1.32 22.23 21.61
N LYS A 131 -1.45 22.88 20.45
CA LYS A 131 -2.57 22.67 19.51
C LYS A 131 -2.09 21.98 18.25
N PRO A 132 -2.91 21.18 17.56
CA PRO A 132 -2.54 20.59 16.29
C PRO A 132 -2.29 21.67 15.23
N LYS A 133 -1.37 21.39 14.28
CA LYS A 133 -1.10 22.25 13.12
C LYS A 133 -1.30 21.43 11.85
N ILE A 134 -2.55 21.43 11.40
CA ILE A 134 -3.04 20.53 10.34
C ILE A 134 -2.85 21.17 8.96
N GLU A 135 -2.30 20.39 8.04
CA GLU A 135 -2.26 20.64 6.60
C GLU A 135 -3.02 19.50 5.91
N ASP A 136 -4.06 19.86 5.16
CA ASP A 136 -5.09 18.93 4.70
C ASP A 136 -5.50 19.15 3.23
N SER A 137 -4.58 19.70 2.42
CA SER A 137 -4.81 19.93 0.98
C SER A 137 -4.90 18.63 0.18
N SER A 138 -4.16 17.59 0.58
CA SER A 138 -4.16 16.30 -0.12
C SER A 138 -5.43 15.51 0.16
N VAL A 139 -5.99 14.92 -0.89
CA VAL A 139 -7.11 13.97 -0.77
C VAL A 139 -6.68 12.59 -0.28
N SER A 140 -5.37 12.32 -0.17
CA SER A 140 -4.84 11.00 0.18
C SER A 140 -4.37 10.90 1.64
N ILE A 141 -3.72 11.94 2.17
CA ILE A 141 -3.15 11.95 3.53
C ILE A 141 -3.30 13.33 4.18
N VAL A 142 -3.29 13.35 5.51
CA VAL A 142 -3.32 14.56 6.35
C VAL A 142 -2.01 14.67 7.12
N ARG A 143 -1.50 15.89 7.29
CA ARG A 143 -0.26 16.15 8.03
C ARG A 143 -0.54 17.03 9.25
N ASP A 144 -0.06 16.62 10.41
CA ASP A 144 -0.06 17.44 11.63
C ASP A 144 1.39 17.66 12.07
N ALA A 145 1.92 18.86 11.78
CA ALA A 145 3.30 19.20 12.07
C ALA A 145 3.59 19.19 13.58
N HIS A 146 2.60 19.49 14.42
CA HIS A 146 2.72 19.50 15.87
C HIS A 146 2.63 18.10 16.49
N LYS A 147 2.36 17.07 15.70
CA LYS A 147 2.53 15.66 16.09
C LYS A 147 3.85 15.06 15.58
N CYS A 148 4.67 15.82 14.86
CA CYS A 148 5.92 15.31 14.32
C CYS A 148 7.03 15.26 15.39
N ILE A 149 7.78 14.16 15.43
CA ILE A 149 8.96 13.99 16.29
C ILE A 149 10.29 14.07 15.52
N LEU A 150 10.25 14.55 14.28
CA LEU A 150 11.42 14.70 13.40
C LEU A 150 12.28 13.43 13.26
N CYS A 151 11.65 12.26 13.28
CA CYS A 151 12.35 10.98 13.12
C CYS A 151 12.92 10.74 11.71
N GLY A 152 12.45 11.49 10.71
CA GLY A 152 12.91 11.40 9.33
C GLY A 152 12.55 10.11 8.58
N ASP A 153 11.75 9.20 9.16
CA ASP A 153 11.34 7.97 8.48
C ASP A 153 10.48 8.27 7.24
N CYS A 154 9.57 9.26 7.34
CA CYS A 154 8.71 9.66 6.23
C CYS A 154 9.49 10.27 5.05
N VAL A 155 10.49 11.12 5.32
CA VAL A 155 11.38 11.71 4.31
C VAL A 155 12.20 10.63 3.63
N ARG A 156 12.87 9.78 4.40
CA ARG A 156 13.67 8.67 3.83
C ARG A 156 12.81 7.68 3.05
N MET A 157 11.59 7.38 3.50
CA MET A 157 10.66 6.54 2.72
C MET A 157 10.27 7.20 1.39
N CYS A 158 10.03 8.52 1.39
CA CYS A 158 9.69 9.27 0.18
C CYS A 158 10.87 9.37 -0.81
N ASN A 159 12.10 9.52 -0.30
CA ASN A 159 13.31 9.72 -1.09
C ASN A 159 13.93 8.39 -1.52
N GLU A 160 14.21 7.49 -0.57
CA GLU A 160 15.01 6.27 -0.80
C GLU A 160 14.18 5.12 -1.40
N VAL A 161 12.89 5.04 -1.09
CA VAL A 161 12.04 3.91 -1.54
C VAL A 161 11.13 4.33 -2.69
N GLN A 162 10.51 5.52 -2.57
CA GLN A 162 9.59 6.02 -3.59
C GLN A 162 10.28 6.88 -4.65
N ASN A 163 11.48 7.43 -4.41
CA ASN A 163 12.15 8.34 -5.34
C ASN A 163 11.29 9.54 -5.79
N VAL A 164 10.39 10.00 -4.90
CA VAL A 164 9.45 11.10 -5.22
C VAL A 164 9.99 12.44 -4.73
N GLY A 165 10.59 12.51 -3.54
CA GLY A 165 11.12 13.79 -3.04
C GLY A 165 10.07 14.83 -2.64
N ALA A 166 8.84 14.42 -2.34
CA ALA A 166 7.75 15.37 -2.08
C ALA A 166 7.87 16.12 -0.74
N ILE A 167 8.57 15.55 0.23
CA ILE A 167 8.76 16.13 1.57
C ILE A 167 10.20 15.97 2.05
N ASP A 168 10.73 16.98 2.73
CA ASP A 168 12.07 16.98 3.31
C ASP A 168 12.12 17.82 4.61
N PHE A 169 13.27 17.82 5.28
CA PHE A 169 13.56 18.71 6.38
C PHE A 169 13.71 20.16 5.89
N ALA A 170 12.94 21.07 6.48
CA ALA A 170 13.01 22.50 6.24
C ALA A 170 13.44 23.24 7.51
N HIS A 171 14.01 24.43 7.32
CA HIS A 171 14.52 25.31 8.38
C HIS A 171 15.62 24.68 9.26
N ARG A 172 15.93 25.30 10.40
CA ARG A 172 17.03 24.89 11.30
C ARG A 172 16.68 25.13 12.77
N GLY A 173 17.41 24.44 13.66
CA GLY A 173 17.27 24.58 15.11
C GLY A 173 15.86 24.23 15.57
N SER A 174 15.29 25.03 16.47
CA SER A 174 13.93 24.85 16.99
C SER A 174 12.81 25.06 15.96
N LYS A 175 13.13 25.65 14.79
CA LYS A 175 12.16 25.84 13.70
C LYS A 175 12.13 24.68 12.70
N MET A 176 12.95 23.64 12.90
CA MET A 176 13.02 22.51 11.98
C MET A 176 11.65 21.82 11.87
N THR A 177 11.21 21.57 10.65
CA THR A 177 9.96 20.89 10.35
C THR A 177 10.13 19.99 9.13
N ILE A 178 9.22 19.04 8.94
CA ILE A 178 9.07 18.37 7.65
C ILE A 178 8.16 19.25 6.78
N SER A 179 8.60 19.60 5.58
CA SER A 179 7.83 20.42 4.64
C SER A 179 8.03 19.99 3.19
N THR A 180 7.20 20.52 2.31
CA THR A 180 7.37 20.48 0.85
C THR A 180 8.37 21.54 0.41
N ALA A 181 8.85 21.47 -0.83
CA ALA A 181 9.66 22.55 -1.40
C ALA A 181 8.89 23.87 -1.39
N PHE A 182 9.49 24.93 -0.86
CA PHE A 182 8.89 26.27 -0.73
C PHE A 182 7.56 26.32 0.06
N ASP A 183 7.30 25.34 0.93
CA ASP A 183 6.09 25.28 1.77
C ASP A 183 4.76 25.27 0.97
N ILE A 184 4.79 24.86 -0.30
CA ILE A 184 3.57 24.72 -1.11
C ILE A 184 2.63 23.63 -0.54
N PRO A 185 1.31 23.73 -0.75
CA PRO A 185 0.39 22.67 -0.36
C PRO A 185 0.79 21.29 -0.90
N LEU A 186 0.60 20.23 -0.11
CA LEU A 186 0.99 18.88 -0.54
C LEU A 186 0.27 18.42 -1.82
N ALA A 187 -0.97 18.88 -2.04
CA ALA A 187 -1.71 18.60 -3.27
C ALA A 187 -1.00 19.12 -4.54
N GLU A 188 -0.30 20.25 -4.43
CA GLU A 188 0.41 20.94 -5.51
C GLU A 188 1.87 20.46 -5.65
N SER A 189 2.33 19.60 -4.74
CA SER A 189 3.69 19.07 -4.78
C SER A 189 3.82 17.83 -5.68
N PRO A 190 5.04 17.34 -5.93
CA PRO A 190 5.28 16.07 -6.63
C PRO A 190 4.71 14.82 -5.93
N CYS A 191 4.02 14.97 -4.80
CA CYS A 191 3.47 13.84 -4.04
C CYS A 191 2.52 12.99 -4.91
N VAL A 192 2.83 11.71 -5.06
CA VAL A 192 2.01 10.75 -5.83
C VAL A 192 0.86 10.12 -5.02
N GLY A 193 0.65 10.55 -3.78
CA GLY A 193 -0.43 10.06 -2.91
C GLY A 193 -0.29 8.61 -2.42
N CYS A 194 0.87 7.95 -2.57
CA CYS A 194 1.05 6.53 -2.25
C CYS A 194 0.90 6.16 -0.75
N GLY A 195 1.02 7.15 0.15
CA GLY A 195 0.79 6.98 1.58
C GLY A 195 1.88 6.21 2.34
N GLN A 196 3.01 5.86 1.70
CA GLN A 196 4.11 5.15 2.37
C GLN A 196 4.74 5.98 3.51
N CYS A 197 4.72 7.31 3.40
CA CYS A 197 5.13 8.20 4.48
C CYS A 197 4.22 8.12 5.71
N ALA A 198 2.91 7.88 5.52
CA ALA A 198 1.96 7.66 6.61
C ALA A 198 2.23 6.31 7.29
N GLN A 199 2.48 5.25 6.52
CA GLN A 199 2.86 3.92 7.04
C GLN A 199 4.15 3.95 7.86
N ALA A 200 5.13 4.76 7.44
CA ALA A 200 6.39 4.91 8.13
C ALA A 200 6.30 5.81 9.39
N CYS A 201 5.21 6.58 9.55
CA CYS A 201 5.09 7.53 10.65
C CYS A 201 4.84 6.82 11.99
N PRO A 202 5.69 6.99 13.02
CA PRO A 202 5.49 6.34 14.32
C PRO A 202 4.47 7.06 15.22
N THR A 203 3.86 8.15 14.75
CA THR A 203 3.00 9.08 15.51
C THR A 203 1.79 9.50 14.68
N GLY A 204 0.98 10.45 15.16
CA GLY A 204 -0.13 11.02 14.39
C GLY A 204 0.26 12.12 13.40
N ALA A 205 1.54 12.28 13.07
CA ALA A 205 2.02 13.40 12.25
C ALA A 205 1.63 13.30 10.77
N ILE A 206 1.48 12.07 10.25
CA ILE A 206 1.02 11.82 8.89
C ILE A 206 0.05 10.64 8.97
N VAL A 207 -1.20 10.86 8.59
CA VAL A 207 -2.26 9.85 8.65
C VAL A 207 -3.03 9.81 7.34
N VAL A 208 -3.79 8.75 7.12
CA VAL A 208 -4.69 8.64 5.97
C VAL A 208 -5.81 9.68 6.08
N LYS A 209 -6.20 10.29 4.96
CA LYS A 209 -7.37 11.17 4.88
C LYS A 209 -8.64 10.39 5.22
N ASN A 210 -9.36 10.84 6.24
CA ASN A 210 -10.56 10.16 6.74
C ASN A 210 -11.82 10.65 6.00
N ASP A 211 -12.52 9.74 5.33
CA ASP A 211 -13.80 9.98 4.64
C ASP A 211 -14.98 9.23 5.27
N ILE A 212 -14.78 8.57 6.42
CA ILE A 212 -15.78 7.74 7.11
C ILE A 212 -17.10 8.50 7.33
N ALA A 213 -17.01 9.74 7.84
CA ALA A 213 -18.20 10.56 8.11
C ALA A 213 -19.07 10.81 6.87
N LYS A 214 -18.46 10.91 5.68
CA LYS A 214 -19.19 11.09 4.43
C LYS A 214 -19.96 9.83 4.04
N VAL A 215 -19.35 8.66 4.29
CA VAL A 215 -19.97 7.36 4.01
C VAL A 215 -21.09 7.07 5.01
N TRP A 216 -20.90 7.34 6.30
CA TRP A 216 -21.98 7.24 7.30
C TRP A 216 -23.20 8.08 6.89
N LYS A 217 -22.97 9.33 6.48
CA LYS A 217 -24.04 10.20 5.99
C LYS A 217 -24.78 9.61 4.77
N ALA A 218 -24.08 8.91 3.88
CA ALA A 218 -24.71 8.27 2.73
C ALA A 218 -25.53 7.03 3.14
N LEU A 219 -25.04 6.25 4.11
CA LEU A 219 -25.73 5.08 4.66
C LEU A 219 -26.99 5.45 5.45
N ASP A 220 -26.98 6.59 6.14
CA ASP A 220 -28.13 7.09 6.91
C ASP A 220 -29.26 7.64 6.02
N ASP A 221 -28.96 7.97 4.75
CA ASP A 221 -29.95 8.51 3.81
C ASP A 221 -30.77 7.39 3.15
N ARG A 222 -32.01 7.22 3.62
CA ARG A 222 -32.97 6.23 3.09
C ARG A 222 -33.28 6.40 1.59
N GLY A 223 -33.11 7.60 1.03
CA GLY A 223 -33.30 7.87 -0.39
C GLY A 223 -32.12 7.44 -1.27
N THR A 224 -31.00 7.06 -0.65
CA THR A 224 -29.75 6.70 -1.32
C THR A 224 -29.50 5.21 -1.26
N LYS A 225 -29.22 4.58 -2.41
CA LYS A 225 -28.69 3.21 -2.53
C LYS A 225 -27.17 3.26 -2.46
N VAL A 226 -26.57 2.66 -1.45
CA VAL A 226 -25.12 2.64 -1.23
C VAL A 226 -24.56 1.28 -1.62
N THR A 227 -23.78 1.26 -2.69
CA THR A 227 -23.06 0.07 -3.16
C THR A 227 -21.60 0.16 -2.77
N VAL A 228 -20.94 -0.98 -2.55
CA VAL A 228 -19.53 -1.02 -2.17
C VAL A 228 -18.77 -2.12 -2.92
N GLN A 229 -17.53 -1.82 -3.32
CA GLN A 229 -16.59 -2.80 -3.85
C GLN A 229 -15.37 -2.96 -2.93
N ILE A 230 -14.82 -4.16 -2.83
CA ILE A 230 -13.69 -4.48 -1.94
C ILE A 230 -12.49 -4.96 -2.77
N ALA A 231 -11.36 -4.25 -2.62
CA ALA A 231 -10.13 -4.63 -3.30
C ALA A 231 -9.54 -5.96 -2.81
N PRO A 232 -8.79 -6.70 -3.67
CA PRO A 232 -8.27 -8.02 -3.35
C PRO A 232 -7.48 -8.05 -2.04
N ALA A 233 -6.54 -7.12 -1.85
CA ALA A 233 -5.64 -7.10 -0.70
C ALA A 233 -6.29 -6.70 0.64
N VAL A 234 -7.54 -6.20 0.64
CA VAL A 234 -8.27 -5.87 1.88
C VAL A 234 -8.58 -7.16 2.65
N ARG A 235 -8.95 -8.23 1.93
CA ARG A 235 -9.37 -9.51 2.54
C ARG A 235 -8.31 -10.17 3.40
N VAL A 236 -7.03 -9.85 3.20
CA VAL A 236 -5.89 -10.46 3.93
C VAL A 236 -5.25 -9.53 4.97
N ALA A 237 -5.71 -8.28 5.07
CA ALA A 237 -5.02 -7.23 5.83
C ALA A 237 -5.73 -6.78 7.12
N LEU A 238 -6.93 -7.31 7.39
CA LEU A 238 -7.73 -6.94 8.58
C LEU A 238 -7.30 -7.63 9.87
N GLY A 239 -6.75 -8.85 9.75
CA GLY A 239 -5.79 -9.45 10.68
C GLY A 239 -5.87 -9.05 12.16
N ARG A 240 -4.71 -8.61 12.63
CA ARG A 240 -4.40 -8.20 14.00
C ARG A 240 -5.34 -7.14 14.55
N GLU A 241 -5.84 -6.24 13.71
CA GLU A 241 -6.69 -5.14 14.14
C GLU A 241 -8.08 -5.58 14.57
N LEU A 242 -8.56 -6.71 14.04
CA LEU A 242 -9.89 -7.27 14.28
C LEU A 242 -9.83 -8.70 14.87
N GLY A 243 -8.68 -9.09 15.42
CA GLY A 243 -8.54 -10.34 16.17
C GLY A 243 -8.45 -11.62 15.33
N ILE A 244 -8.04 -11.53 14.06
CA ILE A 244 -7.81 -12.68 13.17
C ILE A 244 -6.34 -12.79 12.74
N ALA A 245 -5.92 -13.92 12.17
CA ALA A 245 -4.50 -14.13 11.85
C ALA A 245 -4.05 -13.27 10.65
N PRO A 246 -2.79 -12.76 10.63
CA PRO A 246 -2.26 -12.08 9.45
C PRO A 246 -2.25 -13.00 8.22
N GLY A 247 -2.80 -12.52 7.09
CA GLY A 247 -2.91 -13.30 5.86
C GLY A 247 -4.13 -14.21 5.76
N GLU A 248 -4.94 -14.31 6.83
CA GLU A 248 -6.22 -15.03 6.80
C GLU A 248 -7.19 -14.31 5.84
N ASN A 249 -7.85 -15.08 4.96
CA ASN A 249 -8.84 -14.53 4.05
C ASN A 249 -10.16 -14.25 4.79
N ALA A 250 -10.44 -12.97 5.01
CA ALA A 250 -11.60 -12.48 5.76
C ALA A 250 -12.76 -12.00 4.88
N MET A 251 -12.76 -12.27 3.55
CA MET A 251 -13.71 -11.68 2.61
C MET A 251 -15.17 -11.83 3.07
N GLY A 252 -15.61 -13.05 3.42
CA GLY A 252 -17.00 -13.26 3.82
C GLY A 252 -17.39 -12.54 5.12
N ARG A 253 -16.45 -12.38 6.07
CA ARG A 253 -16.69 -11.58 7.29
C ARG A 253 -16.76 -10.09 6.99
N ILE A 254 -15.96 -9.59 6.04
CA ILE A 254 -16.05 -8.21 5.55
C ILE A 254 -17.44 -7.94 4.98
N VAL A 255 -17.91 -8.83 4.12
CA VAL A 255 -19.25 -8.71 3.52
C VAL A 255 -20.33 -8.69 4.60
N ALA A 256 -20.27 -9.64 5.55
CA ALA A 256 -21.21 -9.69 6.67
C ALA A 256 -21.18 -8.41 7.52
N ALA A 257 -20.00 -7.83 7.75
CA ALA A 257 -19.85 -6.59 8.52
C ALA A 257 -20.42 -5.38 7.77
N LEU A 258 -20.08 -5.20 6.49
CA LEU A 258 -20.62 -4.12 5.65
C LEU A 258 -22.14 -4.21 5.54
N ARG A 259 -22.69 -5.42 5.40
CA ARG A 259 -24.16 -5.61 5.34
C ARG A 259 -24.84 -5.15 6.63
N ARG A 260 -24.24 -5.44 7.79
CA ARG A 260 -24.74 -4.97 9.10
C ARG A 260 -24.61 -3.45 9.29
N MET A 261 -23.68 -2.79 8.59
CA MET A 261 -23.55 -1.33 8.58
C MET A 261 -24.58 -0.64 7.69
N GLY A 262 -25.31 -1.37 6.85
CA GLY A 262 -26.36 -0.83 5.99
C GLY A 262 -25.98 -0.63 4.52
N PHE A 263 -24.86 -1.20 4.04
CA PHE A 263 -24.58 -1.23 2.60
C PHE A 263 -25.63 -2.09 1.87
N ASP A 264 -26.21 -1.58 0.78
CA ASP A 264 -27.27 -2.25 0.03
C ASP A 264 -26.74 -3.41 -0.83
N GLU A 265 -25.59 -3.21 -1.49
CA GLU A 265 -24.95 -4.22 -2.35
C GLU A 265 -23.43 -4.19 -2.18
N ILE A 266 -22.83 -5.37 -2.04
CA ILE A 266 -21.43 -5.56 -1.68
C ILE A 266 -20.78 -6.47 -2.72
N TYR A 267 -19.75 -5.95 -3.38
CA TYR A 267 -19.09 -6.58 -4.51
C TYR A 267 -17.58 -6.78 -4.29
N ASP A 268 -17.00 -7.68 -5.07
CA ASP A 268 -15.56 -7.97 -5.07
C ASP A 268 -14.89 -7.29 -6.27
N THR A 269 -13.93 -6.39 -6.03
CA THR A 269 -13.18 -5.73 -7.14
C THR A 269 -12.37 -6.74 -7.94
N SER A 270 -12.07 -7.93 -7.42
CA SER A 270 -11.44 -9.02 -8.19
C SER A 270 -12.24 -9.41 -9.43
N THR A 271 -13.57 -9.23 -9.43
CA THR A 271 -14.40 -9.41 -10.62
C THR A 271 -14.02 -8.45 -11.74
N SER A 272 -13.74 -7.19 -11.42
CA SER A 272 -13.28 -6.22 -12.43
C SER A 272 -11.79 -6.29 -12.70
N ALA A 273 -11.00 -6.89 -11.81
CA ALA A 273 -9.62 -7.23 -12.14
C ALA A 273 -9.58 -8.19 -13.34
N ASP A 274 -10.55 -9.10 -13.45
CA ASP A 274 -10.70 -9.93 -14.65
C ASP A 274 -10.92 -9.07 -15.91
N LEU A 275 -11.81 -8.06 -15.88
CA LEU A 275 -11.98 -7.12 -17.00
C LEU A 275 -10.66 -6.45 -17.39
N THR A 276 -9.88 -6.00 -16.40
CA THR A 276 -8.56 -5.40 -16.66
C THR A 276 -7.61 -6.38 -17.32
N VAL A 277 -7.53 -7.64 -16.87
CA VAL A 277 -6.73 -8.67 -17.53
C VAL A 277 -7.17 -8.83 -18.98
N LEU A 278 -8.48 -8.84 -19.24
CA LEU A 278 -8.97 -9.07 -20.57
C LEU A 278 -8.58 -7.95 -21.54
N GLU A 279 -8.77 -6.69 -21.14
CA GLU A 279 -8.42 -5.53 -21.97
C GLU A 279 -6.91 -5.31 -22.08
N GLU A 280 -6.16 -5.43 -20.98
CA GLU A 280 -4.71 -5.20 -20.98
C GLU A 280 -3.97 -6.30 -21.77
N SER A 281 -4.45 -7.55 -21.71
CA SER A 281 -3.92 -8.63 -22.54
C SER A 281 -4.24 -8.42 -24.03
N ASN A 282 -5.42 -7.89 -24.36
CA ASN A 282 -5.79 -7.55 -25.73
C ASN A 282 -4.93 -6.41 -26.27
N GLU A 283 -4.71 -5.36 -25.47
CA GLU A 283 -3.84 -4.23 -25.82
C GLU A 283 -2.41 -4.71 -26.06
N LEU A 284 -1.87 -5.55 -25.17
CA LEU A 284 -0.54 -6.15 -25.33
C LEU A 284 -0.46 -7.01 -26.60
N ALA A 285 -1.45 -7.89 -26.84
CA ALA A 285 -1.48 -8.73 -28.03
C ALA A 285 -1.54 -7.92 -29.33
N LYS A 286 -2.33 -6.83 -29.36
CA LYS A 286 -2.41 -5.90 -30.49
C LYS A 286 -1.06 -5.22 -30.74
N ARG A 287 -0.43 -4.66 -29.71
CA ARG A 287 0.90 -4.02 -29.83
C ARG A 287 1.98 -5.01 -30.31
N LEU A 288 1.93 -6.25 -29.82
CA LEU A 288 2.86 -7.31 -30.25
C LEU A 288 2.67 -7.72 -31.72
N GLY A 289 1.43 -7.71 -32.22
CA GLY A 289 1.07 -8.14 -33.58
C GLY A 289 1.24 -7.06 -34.65
N GLU A 290 1.03 -5.78 -34.32
CA GLU A 290 1.16 -4.67 -35.28
C GLU A 290 2.63 -4.31 -35.62
N GLY A 291 3.61 -4.91 -34.95
CA GLY A 291 5.02 -4.57 -35.13
C GLY A 291 5.37 -3.11 -34.77
N LYS A 292 4.47 -2.40 -34.08
CA LYS A 292 4.69 -1.03 -33.63
C LYS A 292 5.82 -1.01 -32.60
N ALA A 293 6.81 -0.18 -32.88
CA ALA A 293 8.09 -0.09 -32.18
C ALA A 293 8.05 0.61 -30.80
N GLU A 294 6.86 0.90 -30.25
CA GLU A 294 6.71 1.64 -28.99
C GLU A 294 6.43 0.68 -27.83
N LEU A 295 7.37 -0.24 -27.60
CA LEU A 295 7.44 -1.09 -26.41
C LEU A 295 8.42 -0.48 -25.38
N PRO A 296 8.24 -0.72 -24.08
CA PRO A 296 7.26 -1.62 -23.44
C PRO A 296 5.85 -1.02 -23.29
N LEU A 297 4.85 -1.87 -23.07
CA LEU A 297 3.56 -1.48 -22.48
C LEU A 297 3.68 -1.50 -20.95
N PHE A 298 3.40 -0.37 -20.28
CA PHE A 298 3.35 -0.27 -18.82
C PHE A 298 1.92 -0.47 -18.31
N SER A 299 1.78 -1.20 -17.19
CA SER A 299 0.48 -1.31 -16.52
C SER A 299 -0.02 0.03 -15.98
N SER A 300 -1.33 0.25 -15.98
CA SER A 300 -1.97 1.53 -15.55
C SER A 300 -2.76 1.43 -14.24
N CYS A 301 -2.90 0.24 -13.66
CA CYS A 301 -3.82 0.00 -12.54
C CYS A 301 -3.41 0.65 -11.20
N CYS A 302 -2.12 1.02 -11.05
CA CYS A 302 -1.56 1.68 -9.86
C CYS A 302 -1.56 3.21 -10.03
N PRO A 303 -2.44 3.97 -9.36
CA PRO A 303 -2.58 5.42 -9.59
C PRO A 303 -1.36 6.23 -9.15
N ALA A 304 -0.63 5.76 -8.13
CA ALA A 304 0.62 6.40 -7.72
C ALA A 304 1.72 6.22 -8.78
N TRP A 305 1.69 5.13 -9.54
CA TRP A 305 2.60 4.94 -10.69
C TRP A 305 2.19 5.85 -11.84
N VAL A 306 0.91 5.89 -12.20
CA VAL A 306 0.40 6.80 -13.25
C VAL A 306 0.81 8.24 -12.95
N ARG A 307 0.56 8.75 -11.73
CA ARG A 307 0.95 10.12 -11.33
C ARG A 307 2.47 10.32 -11.33
N TYR A 308 3.24 9.30 -10.95
CA TYR A 308 4.71 9.36 -11.03
C TYR A 308 5.18 9.47 -12.49
N CYS A 309 4.58 8.71 -13.41
CA CYS A 309 4.86 8.76 -14.83
C CYS A 309 4.50 10.15 -15.41
N GLU A 310 3.29 10.65 -15.14
CA GLU A 310 2.82 11.98 -15.60
C GLU A 310 3.76 13.12 -15.21
N THR A 311 4.36 13.03 -14.02
CA THR A 311 5.19 14.12 -13.46
C THR A 311 6.67 13.96 -13.74
N ARG A 312 7.20 12.72 -13.79
CA ARG A 312 8.64 12.44 -13.87
C ARG A 312 9.09 11.93 -15.23
N TYR A 313 8.21 11.22 -15.93
CA TYR A 313 8.46 10.56 -17.20
C TYR A 313 7.29 10.80 -18.18
N PRO A 314 6.87 12.05 -18.42
CA PRO A 314 5.70 12.35 -19.24
C PRO A 314 5.82 11.78 -20.66
N GLU A 315 7.04 11.61 -21.18
CA GLU A 315 7.33 10.99 -22.46
C GLU A 315 6.93 9.51 -22.54
N LEU A 316 6.75 8.83 -21.40
CA LEU A 316 6.34 7.42 -21.35
C LEU A 316 4.82 7.25 -21.21
N MET A 317 4.04 8.34 -21.19
CA MET A 317 2.59 8.23 -21.04
C MET A 317 1.90 7.51 -22.20
N GLU A 318 2.45 7.56 -23.42
CA GLU A 318 1.98 6.80 -24.60
C GLU A 318 2.20 5.28 -24.43
N HIS A 319 3.13 4.91 -23.55
CA HIS A 319 3.42 3.52 -23.20
C HIS A 319 2.59 3.00 -22.03
N VAL A 320 1.86 3.86 -21.31
CA VAL A 320 0.96 3.43 -20.22
C VAL A 320 -0.33 2.90 -20.83
N SER A 321 -0.76 1.72 -20.36
CA SER A 321 -2.01 1.10 -20.82
C SER A 321 -3.20 2.04 -20.70
N THR A 322 -4.02 2.06 -21.74
CA THR A 322 -5.27 2.83 -21.75
C THR A 322 -6.35 2.21 -20.88
N CYS A 323 -6.15 0.98 -20.38
CA CYS A 323 -7.10 0.33 -19.50
C CYS A 323 -7.30 1.16 -18.21
N LYS A 324 -8.55 1.37 -17.81
CA LYS A 324 -8.87 1.86 -16.46
C LYS A 324 -8.39 0.85 -15.40
N SER A 325 -8.16 1.31 -14.18
CA SER A 325 -7.87 0.38 -13.09
C SER A 325 -9.11 -0.48 -12.74
N PRO A 326 -8.93 -1.63 -12.06
CA PRO A 326 -10.06 -2.46 -11.62
C PRO A 326 -11.10 -1.70 -10.79
N MET A 327 -10.68 -0.69 -10.00
CA MET A 327 -11.60 0.15 -9.23
C MET A 327 -12.52 0.96 -10.15
N GLN A 328 -11.92 1.62 -11.15
CA GLN A 328 -12.64 2.52 -12.05
C GLN A 328 -13.46 1.77 -13.10
N MET A 329 -12.92 0.69 -13.66
CA MET A 329 -13.66 -0.23 -14.54
C MET A 329 -14.92 -0.74 -13.83
N PHE A 330 -14.80 -1.18 -12.58
CA PHE A 330 -15.95 -1.74 -11.88
C PHE A 330 -16.98 -0.67 -11.57
N ALA A 331 -16.53 0.50 -11.13
CA ALA A 331 -17.41 1.60 -10.79
C ALA A 331 -18.24 2.06 -12.01
N ALA A 332 -17.62 2.16 -13.18
CA ALA A 332 -18.32 2.45 -14.44
C ALA A 332 -19.40 1.39 -14.76
N VAL A 333 -19.07 0.10 -14.62
CA VAL A 333 -20.03 -1.01 -14.83
C VAL A 333 -21.17 -0.99 -13.82
N ILE A 334 -20.87 -0.77 -12.52
CA ILE A 334 -21.86 -0.70 -11.44
C ILE A 334 -22.80 0.49 -11.66
N ARG A 335 -22.27 1.64 -12.10
CA ARG A 335 -23.08 2.82 -12.40
C ARG A 335 -24.02 2.59 -13.57
N GLU A 336 -23.53 2.00 -14.65
CA GLU A 336 -24.37 1.70 -15.81
C GLU A 336 -25.45 0.67 -15.44
N ASN A 337 -25.12 -0.36 -14.66
CA ASN A 337 -26.08 -1.33 -14.15
C ASN A 337 -27.17 -0.66 -13.27
N ASN A 338 -26.80 0.38 -12.54
CA ASN A 338 -27.71 1.12 -11.66
C ASN A 338 -28.32 2.37 -12.32
N ARG A 339 -28.18 2.57 -13.63
CA ARG A 339 -28.66 3.77 -14.33
C ARG A 339 -30.18 3.95 -14.24
N THR A 340 -30.91 2.85 -14.15
CA THR A 340 -32.38 2.81 -14.03
C THR A 340 -32.87 2.74 -12.58
N SER A 341 -31.98 2.85 -11.60
CA SER A 341 -32.36 2.86 -10.18
C SER A 341 -33.28 4.05 -9.85
N SER A 342 -34.34 3.77 -9.10
CA SER A 342 -35.24 4.81 -8.58
C SER A 342 -34.66 5.57 -7.38
N ARG A 343 -33.64 5.00 -6.71
CA ARG A 343 -32.90 5.63 -5.60
C ARG A 343 -31.64 6.31 -6.14
N LYS A 344 -31.21 7.38 -5.47
CA LYS A 344 -29.91 8.00 -5.73
C LYS A 344 -28.81 6.97 -5.46
N CYS A 345 -27.92 6.71 -6.42
CA CYS A 345 -26.86 5.73 -6.23
C CYS A 345 -25.57 6.40 -5.75
N VAL A 346 -25.01 5.88 -4.66
CA VAL A 346 -23.67 6.18 -4.16
C VAL A 346 -22.83 4.91 -4.26
N HIS A 347 -21.64 5.01 -4.84
CA HIS A 347 -20.69 3.92 -4.96
C HIS A 347 -19.43 4.18 -4.12
N VAL A 348 -19.11 3.24 -3.24
CA VAL A 348 -17.97 3.28 -2.33
C VAL A 348 -16.95 2.21 -2.73
N ALA A 349 -15.67 2.54 -2.67
CA ALA A 349 -14.59 1.59 -2.92
C ALA A 349 -13.72 1.42 -1.67
N VAL A 350 -13.61 0.20 -1.15
CA VAL A 350 -12.69 -0.14 -0.06
C VAL A 350 -11.36 -0.60 -0.66
N MET A 351 -10.30 0.19 -0.44
CA MET A 351 -9.02 0.05 -1.12
C MET A 351 -7.85 -0.04 -0.12
N PRO A 352 -6.79 -0.80 -0.40
CA PRO A 352 -5.59 -0.83 0.43
C PRO A 352 -4.68 0.40 0.22
N CYS A 353 -5.14 1.42 -0.51
CA CYS A 353 -4.30 2.45 -1.09
C CYS A 353 -4.92 3.85 -0.90
N THR A 354 -4.10 4.81 -0.47
CA THR A 354 -4.49 6.21 -0.35
C THR A 354 -4.52 6.94 -1.70
N ALA A 355 -3.71 6.51 -2.67
CA ALA A 355 -3.69 7.09 -4.02
C ALA A 355 -4.98 6.77 -4.81
N LYS A 356 -5.74 5.74 -4.40
CA LYS A 356 -7.08 5.47 -4.96
C LYS A 356 -8.07 6.59 -4.64
N LYS A 357 -7.92 7.30 -3.51
CA LYS A 357 -8.71 8.52 -3.22
C LYS A 357 -8.41 9.62 -4.25
N PHE A 358 -7.15 9.77 -4.65
CA PHE A 358 -6.76 10.71 -5.72
C PHE A 358 -7.32 10.28 -7.08
N GLU A 359 -7.20 8.99 -7.42
CA GLU A 359 -7.77 8.45 -8.66
C GLU A 359 -9.28 8.67 -8.75
N ALA A 360 -10.03 8.51 -7.65
CA ALA A 360 -11.48 8.69 -7.65
C ALA A 360 -11.96 10.13 -7.91
N VAL A 361 -11.09 11.13 -7.67
CA VAL A 361 -11.46 12.55 -7.85
C VAL A 361 -10.97 13.14 -9.17
N ARG A 362 -10.23 12.38 -9.97
CA ARG A 362 -9.73 12.81 -11.29
C ARG A 362 -10.86 13.12 -12.26
N ASP A 363 -10.65 14.12 -13.11
CA ASP A 363 -11.68 14.59 -14.04
C ASP A 363 -11.97 13.57 -15.14
N GLU A 364 -10.99 12.73 -15.50
CA GLU A 364 -11.13 11.69 -16.52
C GLU A 364 -12.11 10.57 -16.14
N PHE A 365 -12.45 10.45 -14.85
CA PHE A 365 -13.40 9.46 -14.34
C PHE A 365 -14.75 10.08 -13.98
N LYS A 366 -15.12 11.17 -14.65
CA LYS A 366 -16.46 11.78 -14.57
C LYS A 366 -17.32 11.42 -15.77
N VAL A 367 -18.51 10.91 -15.50
CA VAL A 367 -19.56 10.67 -16.51
C VAL A 367 -20.78 11.51 -16.14
N GLU A 368 -21.28 12.33 -17.09
CA GLU A 368 -22.43 13.24 -16.86
C GLU A 368 -22.25 14.14 -15.62
N GLY A 369 -21.01 14.59 -15.36
CA GLY A 369 -20.67 15.44 -14.22
C GLY A 369 -20.58 14.74 -12.85
N LYS A 370 -20.71 13.40 -12.81
CA LYS A 370 -20.58 12.59 -11.59
C LYS A 370 -19.34 11.69 -11.67
N GLN A 371 -18.63 11.56 -10.56
CA GLN A 371 -17.48 10.66 -10.47
C GLN A 371 -17.89 9.21 -10.60
N ASP A 372 -17.12 8.35 -11.24
CA ASP A 372 -17.35 6.90 -11.28
C ASP A 372 -17.40 6.32 -9.85
N VAL A 373 -16.48 6.73 -8.98
CA VAL A 373 -16.45 6.37 -7.55
C VAL A 373 -16.76 7.60 -6.69
N ASP A 374 -17.79 7.55 -5.84
CA ASP A 374 -18.15 8.68 -4.99
C ASP A 374 -17.20 8.82 -3.78
N TYR A 375 -16.87 7.71 -3.13
CA TYR A 375 -16.00 7.68 -1.95
C TYR A 375 -15.06 6.50 -1.99
N VAL A 376 -13.82 6.72 -1.52
CA VAL A 376 -12.84 5.65 -1.32
C VAL A 376 -12.51 5.57 0.16
N LEU A 377 -12.74 4.40 0.75
CA LEU A 377 -12.31 4.09 2.10
C LEU A 377 -11.05 3.24 2.04
N THR A 378 -10.09 3.53 2.90
CA THR A 378 -8.93 2.65 3.09
C THR A 378 -9.26 1.45 3.97
N THR A 379 -8.42 0.42 3.96
CA THR A 379 -8.53 -0.69 4.93
C THR A 379 -8.49 -0.19 6.38
N GLN A 380 -7.66 0.81 6.69
CA GLN A 380 -7.65 1.45 8.01
C GLN A 380 -8.99 2.10 8.37
N GLU A 381 -9.62 2.78 7.41
CA GLU A 381 -10.95 3.37 7.62
C GLU A 381 -12.02 2.29 7.80
N LEU A 382 -11.98 1.20 7.03
CA LEU A 382 -12.88 0.06 7.23
C LEU A 382 -12.73 -0.56 8.62
N VAL A 383 -11.48 -0.77 9.09
CA VAL A 383 -11.22 -1.27 10.46
C VAL A 383 -11.86 -0.35 11.49
N ARG A 384 -11.73 0.97 11.32
CA ARG A 384 -12.34 1.95 12.24
C ARG A 384 -13.85 1.88 12.19
N MET A 385 -14.47 1.83 11.02
CA MET A 385 -15.93 1.68 10.89
C MET A 385 -16.44 0.41 11.56
N ILE A 386 -15.73 -0.71 11.43
CA ILE A 386 -16.08 -1.98 12.09
C ILE A 386 -16.03 -1.82 13.62
N LYS A 387 -14.98 -1.20 14.15
CA LYS A 387 -14.83 -0.91 15.58
C LYS A 387 -15.90 0.06 16.08
N GLU A 388 -16.18 1.14 15.34
CA GLU A 388 -17.23 2.13 15.64
C GLU A 388 -18.62 1.52 15.69
N SER A 389 -18.89 0.52 14.83
CA SER A 389 -20.18 -0.18 14.78
C SER A 389 -20.38 -1.20 15.91
N GLY A 390 -19.34 -1.49 16.70
CA GLY A 390 -19.40 -2.51 17.76
C GLY A 390 -19.52 -3.94 17.22
N ILE A 391 -19.23 -4.18 15.94
CA ILE A 391 -19.33 -5.52 15.33
C ILE A 391 -18.19 -6.40 15.84
N MET A 392 -18.54 -7.54 16.44
CA MET A 392 -17.59 -8.58 16.83
C MET A 392 -17.09 -9.33 15.60
N PHE A 393 -16.18 -8.71 14.86
CA PHE A 393 -15.74 -9.17 13.53
C PHE A 393 -15.19 -10.59 13.52
N ARG A 394 -14.51 -11.04 14.57
CA ARG A 394 -14.00 -12.41 14.65
C ARG A 394 -15.12 -13.46 14.68
N ASP A 395 -16.22 -13.12 15.32
CA ASP A 395 -17.29 -14.04 15.70
C ASP A 395 -18.51 -13.90 14.77
N ILE A 396 -18.42 -13.05 13.73
CA ILE A 396 -19.45 -12.89 12.71
C ILE A 396 -19.43 -14.05 11.71
N GLU A 397 -20.60 -14.55 11.37
CA GLU A 397 -20.74 -15.57 10.32
C GLU A 397 -20.41 -14.97 8.94
N PRO A 398 -19.56 -15.62 8.12
CA PRO A 398 -19.22 -15.14 6.80
C PRO A 398 -20.43 -15.17 5.84
N GLU A 399 -20.54 -14.16 4.98
CA GLU A 399 -21.59 -14.09 3.96
C GLU A 399 -21.00 -13.87 2.57
N ALA A 400 -21.73 -14.25 1.52
CA ALA A 400 -21.31 -14.08 0.14
C ALA A 400 -21.57 -12.66 -0.38
N VAL A 401 -20.76 -12.24 -1.36
CA VAL A 401 -20.98 -11.01 -2.15
C VAL A 401 -22.27 -11.10 -2.96
N ASP A 402 -22.79 -9.95 -3.37
CA ASP A 402 -24.08 -9.84 -4.03
C ASP A 402 -23.98 -10.08 -5.56
N MET A 403 -25.08 -10.61 -6.11
CA MET A 403 -25.29 -10.74 -7.56
C MET A 403 -25.72 -9.38 -8.16
N PRO A 404 -25.47 -9.09 -9.45
CA PRO A 404 -25.03 -10.00 -10.51
C PRO A 404 -23.50 -10.22 -10.59
N PHE A 405 -22.71 -9.45 -9.84
CA PHE A 405 -21.24 -9.47 -9.94
C PHE A 405 -20.56 -10.44 -8.97
N GLY A 406 -21.23 -11.53 -8.60
CA GLY A 406 -20.79 -12.45 -7.54
C GLY A 406 -19.69 -13.45 -7.94
N THR A 407 -19.21 -13.43 -9.18
CA THR A 407 -18.17 -14.35 -9.67
C THR A 407 -16.85 -13.65 -9.93
N MET A 408 -15.76 -14.29 -9.49
CA MET A 408 -14.38 -13.83 -9.69
C MET A 408 -13.49 -15.03 -10.02
N THR A 409 -12.29 -14.76 -10.53
CA THR A 409 -11.29 -15.80 -10.76
C THR A 409 -10.10 -15.68 -9.82
N GLY A 410 -9.33 -16.76 -9.73
CA GLY A 410 -8.04 -16.76 -9.05
C GLY A 410 -7.04 -15.73 -9.62
N ALA A 411 -7.08 -15.47 -10.93
CA ALA A 411 -6.30 -14.42 -11.58
C ALA A 411 -6.67 -13.02 -11.03
N GLY A 412 -7.96 -12.70 -10.90
CA GLY A 412 -8.41 -11.43 -10.30
C GLY A 412 -8.07 -11.28 -8.81
N VAL A 413 -7.95 -12.38 -8.06
CA VAL A 413 -7.61 -12.36 -6.62
C VAL A 413 -6.13 -12.00 -6.37
N ILE A 414 -5.22 -12.46 -7.24
CA ILE A 414 -3.78 -12.22 -7.05
C ILE A 414 -3.31 -10.81 -7.44
N PHE A 415 -4.17 -9.96 -8.02
CA PHE A 415 -3.86 -8.55 -8.33
C PHE A 415 -3.31 -7.75 -7.13
N GLY A 416 -3.61 -8.19 -5.90
CA GLY A 416 -3.14 -7.53 -4.69
C GLY A 416 -1.64 -7.68 -4.39
N VAL A 417 -0.93 -8.62 -5.03
CA VAL A 417 0.52 -8.83 -4.84
C VAL A 417 1.33 -8.33 -6.04
N THR A 418 2.60 -7.97 -5.81
CA THR A 418 3.54 -7.69 -6.90
C THR A 418 3.71 -8.91 -7.82
N GLY A 419 3.56 -8.68 -9.13
CA GLY A 419 3.61 -9.72 -10.16
C GLY A 419 2.29 -10.45 -10.37
N GLY A 420 1.26 -10.12 -9.58
CA GLY A 420 -0.06 -10.73 -9.71
C GLY A 420 -0.79 -10.33 -10.98
N VAL A 421 -0.60 -9.09 -11.45
CA VAL A 421 -1.19 -8.61 -12.71
C VAL A 421 -0.50 -9.30 -13.89
N THR A 422 0.83 -9.32 -13.89
CA THR A 422 1.62 -10.07 -14.87
C THR A 422 1.23 -11.53 -14.89
N GLU A 423 1.15 -12.19 -13.74
CA GLU A 423 0.76 -13.60 -13.68
C GLU A 423 -0.64 -13.81 -14.28
N ALA A 424 -1.61 -12.94 -14.00
CA ALA A 424 -2.94 -13.03 -14.57
C ALA A 424 -2.97 -12.85 -16.09
N VAL A 425 -2.22 -11.88 -16.62
CA VAL A 425 -2.04 -11.67 -18.08
C VAL A 425 -1.37 -12.90 -18.71
N LEU A 426 -0.34 -13.46 -18.08
CA LEU A 426 0.34 -14.66 -18.56
C LEU A 426 -0.57 -15.89 -18.59
N ARG A 427 -1.43 -16.08 -17.57
CA ARG A 427 -2.42 -17.17 -17.57
C ARG A 427 -3.35 -17.09 -18.78
N ARG A 428 -3.70 -15.87 -19.20
CA ARG A 428 -4.53 -15.63 -20.39
C ARG A 428 -3.76 -15.84 -21.70
N LEU A 429 -2.53 -15.35 -21.81
CA LEU A 429 -1.75 -15.44 -23.05
C LEU A 429 -1.10 -16.81 -23.29
N ALA A 430 -0.94 -17.64 -22.27
CA ALA A 430 -0.35 -18.96 -22.39
C ALA A 430 -1.16 -19.88 -23.35
N SER A 431 -0.49 -20.45 -24.34
CA SER A 431 -1.09 -21.41 -25.29
C SER A 431 -1.49 -22.72 -24.60
N ASP A 432 -0.66 -23.21 -23.68
CA ASP A 432 -0.97 -24.38 -22.86
C ASP A 432 -1.88 -23.98 -21.68
N LYS A 433 -3.11 -24.50 -21.72
CA LYS A 433 -4.15 -24.27 -20.73
C LYS A 433 -4.22 -25.39 -19.67
N SER A 434 -3.19 -26.24 -19.56
CA SER A 434 -3.11 -27.28 -18.53
C SER A 434 -2.88 -26.72 -17.12
N ASN A 435 -3.21 -27.51 -16.10
CA ASN A 435 -2.86 -27.19 -14.71
C ASN A 435 -1.35 -27.15 -14.50
N THR A 436 -0.58 -27.97 -15.22
CA THR A 436 0.88 -27.98 -15.17
C THR A 436 1.45 -26.65 -15.66
N ALA A 437 0.92 -26.09 -16.75
CA ALA A 437 1.32 -24.78 -17.24
C ALA A 437 0.95 -23.66 -16.26
N LEU A 438 -0.23 -23.71 -15.63
CA LEU A 438 -0.57 -22.75 -14.56
C LEU A 438 0.41 -22.83 -13.38
N MET A 439 0.81 -24.03 -12.99
CA MET A 439 1.79 -24.22 -11.93
C MET A 439 3.19 -23.77 -12.35
N SER A 440 3.59 -23.96 -13.60
CA SER A 440 4.90 -23.51 -14.08
C SER A 440 5.02 -21.99 -14.09
N ILE A 441 3.94 -21.25 -14.37
CA ILE A 441 3.91 -19.77 -14.27
C ILE A 441 4.28 -19.30 -12.86
N ALA A 442 3.92 -20.05 -11.81
CA ALA A 442 4.31 -19.71 -10.44
C ALA A 442 5.84 -19.72 -10.22
N TYR A 443 6.59 -20.42 -11.08
CA TYR A 443 8.05 -20.60 -11.01
C TYR A 443 8.80 -19.79 -12.07
N THR A 444 8.13 -18.92 -12.86
CA THR A 444 8.80 -18.07 -13.87
C THR A 444 9.58 -16.90 -13.27
N GLY A 445 9.50 -16.70 -11.95
CA GLY A 445 10.18 -15.60 -11.25
C GLY A 445 9.34 -14.34 -11.08
N VAL A 446 8.06 -14.33 -11.51
CA VAL A 446 7.16 -13.16 -11.32
C VAL A 446 6.67 -12.97 -9.88
N ARG A 447 6.67 -14.05 -9.09
CA ARG A 447 6.31 -14.03 -7.67
C ARG A 447 7.51 -13.67 -6.80
N GLY A 448 7.25 -13.12 -5.61
CA GLY A 448 8.29 -12.78 -4.65
C GLY A 448 8.30 -11.29 -4.29
N MET A 449 9.14 -10.93 -3.32
CA MET A 449 9.24 -9.58 -2.74
C MET A 449 10.43 -8.78 -3.28
N GLU A 450 11.15 -9.32 -4.26
CA GLU A 450 12.26 -8.62 -4.92
C GLU A 450 11.75 -7.33 -5.61
N GLY A 451 12.59 -6.29 -5.57
CA GLY A 451 12.23 -4.96 -6.08
C GLY A 451 12.01 -4.90 -7.59
N VAL A 452 12.78 -5.68 -8.35
CA VAL A 452 12.61 -5.90 -9.79
C VAL A 452 12.72 -7.39 -10.04
N LYS A 453 11.76 -7.93 -10.78
CA LYS A 453 11.74 -9.31 -11.26
C LYS A 453 11.58 -9.31 -12.77
N GLU A 454 12.21 -10.28 -13.43
CA GLU A 454 12.18 -10.40 -14.88
C GLU A 454 11.76 -11.81 -15.26
N ALA A 455 10.89 -11.92 -16.25
CA ALA A 455 10.44 -13.19 -16.78
C ALA A 455 10.42 -13.17 -18.30
N ARG A 456 10.58 -14.34 -18.90
CA ARG A 456 10.44 -14.57 -20.34
C ARG A 456 9.39 -15.64 -20.55
N VAL A 457 8.40 -15.37 -21.39
CA VAL A 457 7.31 -16.30 -21.67
C VAL A 457 7.02 -16.34 -23.16
N MET A 458 6.73 -17.53 -23.67
CA MET A 458 6.30 -17.72 -25.05
C MET A 458 4.82 -17.38 -25.19
N VAL A 459 4.49 -16.44 -26.07
CA VAL A 459 3.13 -16.12 -26.50
C VAL A 459 3.02 -16.44 -27.99
N GLY A 460 2.39 -17.56 -28.31
CA GLY A 460 2.50 -18.16 -29.64
C GLY A 460 3.95 -18.57 -29.92
N GLU A 461 4.53 -18.06 -31.01
CA GLU A 461 5.93 -18.29 -31.41
C GLU A 461 6.89 -17.18 -30.94
N LYS A 462 6.38 -16.10 -30.32
CA LYS A 462 7.17 -14.95 -29.89
C LYS A 462 7.56 -15.08 -28.42
N GLU A 463 8.85 -14.86 -28.10
CA GLU A 463 9.31 -14.68 -26.73
C GLU A 463 8.95 -13.26 -26.27
N VAL A 464 8.18 -13.15 -25.19
CA VAL A 464 7.79 -11.89 -24.57
C VAL A 464 8.59 -11.71 -23.28
N ARG A 465 9.31 -10.60 -23.18
CA ARG A 465 10.10 -10.21 -22.01
C ARG A 465 9.33 -9.27 -21.12
N ILE A 466 9.21 -9.63 -19.84
CA ILE A 466 8.36 -8.95 -18.87
C ILE A 466 9.18 -8.46 -17.68
N GLY A 467 8.96 -7.21 -17.29
CA GLY A 467 9.44 -6.65 -16.04
C GLY A 467 8.31 -6.56 -15.01
N VAL A 468 8.58 -6.94 -13.77
CA VAL A 468 7.68 -6.72 -12.63
C VAL A 468 8.41 -5.87 -11.61
N VAL A 469 7.87 -4.69 -11.34
CA VAL A 469 8.50 -3.69 -10.50
C VAL A 469 7.68 -3.43 -9.25
N SER A 470 8.36 -3.45 -8.11
CA SER A 470 7.79 -3.08 -6.82
C SER A 470 8.58 -1.95 -6.18
N GLY A 471 7.96 -0.78 -6.05
CA GLY A 471 8.61 0.45 -5.60
C GLY A 471 8.92 1.40 -6.75
N LEU A 472 8.60 2.68 -6.60
CA LEU A 472 8.82 3.69 -7.64
C LEU A 472 10.30 3.97 -7.91
N LYS A 473 11.19 3.83 -6.91
CA LYS A 473 12.64 3.88 -7.16
C LYS A 473 13.07 2.78 -8.15
N ASN A 474 12.61 1.56 -7.93
CA ASN A 474 12.91 0.43 -8.80
C ASN A 474 12.32 0.64 -10.21
N ALA A 475 11.18 1.34 -10.33
CA ALA A 475 10.60 1.72 -11.62
C ALA A 475 11.49 2.71 -12.35
N SER A 476 11.96 3.74 -11.64
CA SER A 476 12.96 4.69 -12.14
C SER A 476 14.20 3.97 -12.66
N ASP A 477 14.77 3.06 -11.86
CA ASP A 477 15.98 2.30 -12.21
C ASP A 477 15.75 1.41 -13.45
N LEU A 478 14.57 0.78 -13.59
CA LEU A 478 14.22 -0.01 -14.78
C LEU A 478 13.99 0.85 -16.02
N ILE A 479 13.36 2.02 -15.88
CA ILE A 479 13.14 2.96 -16.99
C ILE A 479 14.48 3.44 -17.57
N GLU A 480 15.46 3.75 -16.72
CA GLU A 480 16.79 4.14 -17.20
C GLU A 480 17.48 3.00 -17.97
N ARG A 481 17.29 1.74 -17.54
CA ARG A 481 17.77 0.57 -18.29
C ARG A 481 17.09 0.43 -19.65
N ILE A 482 15.77 0.64 -19.72
CA ILE A 482 15.01 0.64 -20.98
C ILE A 482 15.51 1.74 -21.92
N LYS A 483 15.70 2.96 -21.41
CA LYS A 483 16.26 4.09 -22.17
C LYS A 483 17.70 3.83 -22.65
N ALA A 484 18.46 3.03 -21.92
CA ALA A 484 19.80 2.59 -22.32
C ALA A 484 19.80 1.48 -23.40
N GLY A 485 18.63 1.05 -23.86
CA GLY A 485 18.47 0.07 -24.95
C GLY A 485 18.07 -1.33 -24.48
N GLU A 486 17.78 -1.53 -23.19
CA GLU A 486 17.30 -2.82 -22.71
C GLU A 486 15.83 -3.05 -23.09
N HIS A 487 15.58 -4.11 -23.87
CA HIS A 487 14.25 -4.42 -24.37
C HIS A 487 13.35 -5.07 -23.30
N PHE A 488 12.12 -4.59 -23.20
CA PHE A 488 10.99 -5.21 -22.50
C PHE A 488 9.73 -5.03 -23.34
N ASP A 489 8.84 -6.02 -23.34
CA ASP A 489 7.55 -5.94 -24.05
C ASP A 489 6.42 -5.47 -23.13
N PHE A 490 6.44 -5.89 -21.86
CA PHE A 490 5.45 -5.51 -20.85
C PHE A 490 6.12 -5.24 -19.51
N VAL A 491 5.66 -4.22 -18.78
CA VAL A 491 6.17 -3.87 -17.45
C VAL A 491 5.02 -3.60 -16.49
N GLU A 492 4.87 -4.46 -15.47
CA GLU A 492 4.01 -4.20 -14.33
C GLU A 492 4.73 -3.26 -13.35
N VAL A 493 4.07 -2.16 -12.94
CA VAL A 493 4.61 -1.22 -11.96
C VAL A 493 3.67 -1.02 -10.79
N MET A 494 4.12 -1.43 -9.60
CA MET A 494 3.45 -1.17 -8.34
C MET A 494 4.27 -0.18 -7.51
N ALA A 495 3.67 0.95 -7.12
CA ALA A 495 4.39 1.97 -6.36
C ALA A 495 4.83 1.51 -4.95
N CYS A 496 4.06 0.61 -4.32
CA CYS A 496 4.31 0.15 -2.96
C CYS A 496 5.18 -1.13 -2.97
N PRO A 497 6.20 -1.25 -2.10
CA PRO A 497 7.00 -2.47 -1.96
C PRO A 497 6.15 -3.69 -1.56
N GLY A 498 6.23 -4.78 -2.31
CA GLY A 498 5.37 -5.96 -2.18
C GLY A 498 3.99 -5.84 -2.86
N GLY A 499 3.66 -4.71 -3.47
CA GLY A 499 2.37 -4.45 -4.11
C GLY A 499 1.30 -3.93 -3.15
N CYS A 500 0.02 -4.12 -3.51
CA CYS A 500 -1.11 -3.55 -2.78
C CYS A 500 -1.31 -4.13 -1.37
N VAL A 501 -0.79 -5.32 -1.06
CA VAL A 501 -0.75 -5.88 0.31
C VAL A 501 0.04 -5.01 1.32
N SER A 502 0.88 -4.12 0.81
CA SER A 502 1.67 -3.13 1.56
C SER A 502 1.25 -1.69 1.25
N GLY A 503 0.08 -1.48 0.65
CA GLY A 503 -0.40 -0.16 0.25
C GLY A 503 -0.55 0.80 1.43
N GLY A 504 -0.44 2.11 1.17
CA GLY A 504 -0.47 3.15 2.21
C GLY A 504 -1.75 3.19 3.05
N GLY A 505 -2.85 2.61 2.56
CA GLY A 505 -4.13 2.52 3.26
C GLY A 505 -4.30 1.26 4.12
N GLN A 506 -3.34 0.33 4.11
CA GLN A 506 -3.38 -0.87 4.94
C GLN A 506 -3.02 -0.55 6.40
N PRO A 507 -3.45 -1.37 7.37
CA PRO A 507 -2.85 -1.34 8.70
C PRO A 507 -1.35 -1.66 8.61
N PHE A 508 -0.56 -1.07 9.51
CA PHE A 508 0.88 -1.32 9.58
C PHE A 508 1.18 -2.82 9.66
N ALA A 509 2.19 -3.26 8.92
CA ALA A 509 2.69 -4.64 8.95
C ALA A 509 4.20 -4.65 8.81
N SER A 510 4.82 -5.55 9.57
CA SER A 510 6.20 -5.98 9.37
C SER A 510 6.37 -6.72 8.04
N ASN A 511 7.61 -6.88 7.58
CA ASN A 511 7.90 -7.60 6.32
C ASN A 511 7.32 -9.01 6.31
N MET A 512 7.47 -9.75 7.42
CA MET A 512 6.91 -11.09 7.58
C MET A 512 5.38 -11.10 7.51
N GLU A 513 4.71 -10.08 8.06
CA GLU A 513 3.26 -9.95 7.94
C GLU A 513 2.83 -9.60 6.51
N ARG A 514 3.59 -8.78 5.78
CA ARG A 514 3.35 -8.47 4.36
C ARG A 514 3.48 -9.73 3.49
N GLU A 515 4.49 -10.56 3.74
CA GLU A 515 4.64 -11.86 3.07
C GLU A 515 3.45 -12.78 3.35
N LYS A 516 2.98 -12.85 4.60
CA LYS A 516 1.78 -13.61 4.97
C LYS A 516 0.53 -13.10 4.26
N ARG A 517 0.37 -11.77 4.12
CA ARG A 517 -0.72 -11.17 3.32
C ARG A 517 -0.67 -11.65 1.87
N GLY A 518 0.51 -11.64 1.25
CA GLY A 518 0.69 -12.15 -0.12
C GLY A 518 0.38 -13.64 -0.25
N ALA A 519 0.88 -14.46 0.68
CA ALA A 519 0.57 -15.89 0.74
C ALA A 519 -0.93 -16.17 0.92
N GLY A 520 -1.65 -15.32 1.66
CA GLY A 520 -3.10 -15.38 1.80
C GLY A 520 -3.85 -15.22 0.48
N LEU A 521 -3.42 -14.29 -0.38
CA LEU A 521 -4.01 -14.10 -1.71
C LEU A 521 -3.76 -15.29 -2.64
N TYR A 522 -2.55 -15.84 -2.64
CA TYR A 522 -2.28 -17.08 -3.39
C TYR A 522 -3.04 -18.29 -2.86
N SER A 523 -3.30 -18.34 -1.55
CA SER A 523 -4.13 -19.39 -0.96
C SER A 523 -5.60 -19.24 -1.39
N ALA A 524 -6.10 -18.01 -1.47
CA ALA A 524 -7.42 -17.73 -2.02
C ALA A 524 -7.52 -18.10 -3.52
N ASP A 525 -6.53 -17.76 -4.34
CA ASP A 525 -6.44 -18.19 -5.74
C ASP A 525 -6.50 -19.72 -5.87
N LYS A 526 -5.76 -20.47 -5.04
CA LYS A 526 -5.82 -21.94 -5.04
C LYS A 526 -7.21 -22.50 -4.79
N LEU A 527 -8.05 -21.82 -4.01
CA LEU A 527 -9.42 -22.23 -3.69
C LEU A 527 -10.46 -21.80 -4.74
N CYS A 528 -10.15 -20.86 -5.64
CA CYS A 528 -11.07 -20.46 -6.70
C CYS A 528 -11.29 -21.60 -7.71
N SER A 529 -12.55 -21.88 -8.08
CA SER A 529 -12.86 -22.88 -9.11
C SER A 529 -12.44 -22.43 -10.52
N ILE A 530 -12.45 -21.12 -10.77
CA ILE A 530 -12.05 -20.51 -12.03
C ILE A 530 -10.69 -19.86 -11.84
N LYS A 531 -9.70 -20.21 -12.66
CA LYS A 531 -8.31 -19.74 -12.50
C LYS A 531 -7.92 -18.61 -13.45
N ARG A 532 -8.63 -18.47 -14.57
CA ARG A 532 -8.31 -17.53 -15.64
C ARG A 532 -9.47 -16.59 -15.91
N SER A 533 -9.16 -15.33 -16.14
CA SER A 533 -10.16 -14.27 -16.31
C SER A 533 -11.09 -14.51 -17.50
N GLU A 534 -10.61 -15.11 -18.59
CA GLU A 534 -11.43 -15.44 -19.76
C GLU A 534 -12.44 -16.58 -19.53
N GLU A 535 -12.24 -17.37 -18.48
CA GLU A 535 -13.14 -18.47 -18.09
C GLU A 535 -14.27 -17.99 -17.16
N ASN A 536 -14.26 -16.72 -16.74
CA ASN A 536 -15.30 -16.17 -15.88
C ASN A 536 -16.59 -15.94 -16.71
N PRO A 537 -17.69 -16.68 -16.45
CA PRO A 537 -18.90 -16.60 -17.26
C PRO A 537 -19.56 -15.21 -17.22
N LEU A 538 -19.34 -14.45 -16.14
CA LEU A 538 -19.81 -13.09 -16.02
C LEU A 538 -19.17 -12.16 -17.06
N MET A 539 -17.91 -12.39 -17.44
CA MET A 539 -17.25 -11.56 -18.46
C MET A 539 -18.03 -11.62 -19.76
N MET A 540 -18.37 -12.82 -20.23
CA MET A 540 -19.19 -12.99 -21.43
C MET A 540 -20.55 -12.29 -21.32
N SER A 541 -21.19 -12.33 -20.15
CA SER A 541 -22.45 -11.61 -19.91
C SER A 541 -22.27 -10.08 -19.97
N LEU A 542 -21.14 -9.56 -19.47
CA LEU A 542 -20.83 -8.13 -19.49
C LEU A 542 -20.56 -7.65 -20.92
N TYR A 543 -19.69 -8.33 -21.67
CA TYR A 543 -19.34 -7.98 -23.06
C TYR A 543 -20.54 -8.06 -24.02
N ASN A 544 -21.44 -9.02 -23.82
CA ASN A 544 -22.65 -9.14 -24.63
C ASN A 544 -23.81 -8.25 -24.15
N GLY A 545 -23.72 -7.73 -22.93
CA GLY A 545 -24.73 -6.91 -22.27
C GLY A 545 -24.27 -5.46 -22.12
N ILE A 546 -24.00 -5.05 -20.89
CA ILE A 546 -23.72 -3.66 -20.49
C ILE A 546 -22.57 -3.02 -21.29
N LEU A 547 -21.55 -3.79 -21.65
CA LEU A 547 -20.37 -3.28 -22.34
C LEU A 547 -20.50 -3.30 -23.87
N LYS A 548 -21.57 -3.90 -24.42
CA LYS A 548 -21.69 -4.11 -25.86
C LYS A 548 -21.67 -2.76 -26.62
N GLY A 549 -20.66 -2.58 -27.46
CA GLY A 549 -20.46 -1.34 -28.23
C GLY A 549 -19.93 -0.16 -27.41
N ARG A 550 -19.63 -0.34 -26.12
CA ARG A 550 -19.19 0.71 -25.18
C ARG A 550 -17.95 0.31 -24.37
N VAL A 551 -17.20 -0.71 -24.80
CA VAL A 551 -16.01 -1.22 -24.10
C VAL A 551 -14.99 -0.10 -23.90
N HIS A 552 -14.59 0.60 -24.97
CA HIS A 552 -13.59 1.67 -24.88
C HIS A 552 -14.07 2.84 -24.01
N GLU A 553 -15.33 3.24 -24.16
CA GLU A 553 -15.96 4.31 -23.37
C GLU A 553 -15.95 4.00 -21.86
N LEU A 554 -16.33 2.77 -21.48
CA LEU A 554 -16.51 2.41 -20.08
C LEU A 554 -15.23 1.94 -19.41
N LEU A 555 -14.37 1.23 -20.14
CA LEU A 555 -13.23 0.49 -19.58
C LEU A 555 -11.87 1.11 -19.89
N HIS A 556 -11.77 2.10 -20.78
CA HIS A 556 -10.50 2.76 -21.11
C HIS A 556 -10.49 4.24 -20.68
N VAL A 557 -9.29 4.79 -20.56
CA VAL A 557 -9.01 6.17 -20.19
C VAL A 557 -7.79 6.65 -20.96
N HIS A 558 -7.83 7.92 -21.36
CA HIS A 558 -6.71 8.63 -21.95
C HIS A 558 -6.25 9.70 -20.97
N TYR A 559 -5.08 9.51 -20.38
CA TYR A 559 -4.50 10.48 -19.46
C TYR A 559 -3.98 11.70 -20.23
N HIS A 560 -4.09 12.89 -19.62
CA HIS A 560 -3.52 14.11 -20.18
C HIS A 560 -2.01 13.93 -20.47
N GLY A 561 -1.61 14.10 -21.73
CA GLY A 561 -0.23 13.89 -22.20
C GLY A 561 -0.03 12.67 -23.10
N ALA A 562 -0.99 11.75 -23.16
CA ALA A 562 -1.05 10.72 -24.21
C ALA A 562 -1.71 11.31 -25.48
N LYS A 563 -1.17 11.04 -26.68
CA LYS A 563 -1.87 11.40 -27.94
C LYS A 563 -3.23 10.71 -27.99
N GLN A 564 -4.26 11.44 -28.43
CA GLN A 564 -5.54 10.82 -28.80
C GLN A 564 -5.29 9.87 -29.99
N GLU A 565 -5.62 8.59 -29.83
CA GLU A 565 -5.81 7.72 -31.00
C GLU A 565 -7.06 8.23 -31.75
N ASP A 566 -6.88 8.66 -32.99
CA ASP A 566 -8.00 8.95 -33.89
C ASP A 566 -8.84 7.67 -34.04
N ASN A 567 -10.12 7.76 -33.67
CA ASN A 567 -11.12 6.67 -33.69
C ASN A 567 -11.19 5.93 -35.02
#